data_AF-A0A2H6GMI1-F1
#
_entry.id   AF-A0A2H6GMI1-F1
#
_cell.length_a   1.000
_cell.length_b   1.000
_cell.length_c   1.000
_cell.angle_alpha   90.00
_cell.angle_beta   90.00
_cell.angle_gamma   90.00
#
_symmetry.space_group_name_H-M   'P 1'
#
loop_
_entity.id
_entity.type
_entity.pdbx_description
1 polymer ?
#
loop_
_entity_poly.entity_id
_entity_poly.type
_entity_poly.pdbx_seq_one_letter_code
_entity_poly.pdbx_strand_id
1 'polypeptide(L)' 'MPNILVRDLDDETIKHLKARARRNGRSMQSEIKNIIENAARSESRDTVILSARIRRMLGGREHTDSAKLAEKSGRV' A
#
# COMPACT_ATOMS: atom_id res chain seq x y z
N MET A 1 -6.14 3.83 -28.65
CA MET A 1 -5.66 3.63 -27.27
C MET A 1 -5.01 4.93 -26.82
N PRO A 2 -5.44 5.54 -25.71
CA PRO A 2 -4.72 6.68 -25.16
C PRO A 2 -3.33 6.22 -24.69
N ASN A 3 -2.31 7.02 -24.98
CA ASN A 3 -0.92 6.78 -24.58
C ASN A 3 -0.41 7.98 -23.78
N ILE A 4 0.41 7.72 -22.76
CA ILE A 4 1.02 8.74 -21.92
C ILE A 4 2.54 8.57 -21.99
N LEU A 5 3.25 9.65 -22.31
CA LEU A 5 4.70 9.73 -22.21
C LEU A 5 5.07 10.51 -20.94
N VAL A 6 5.78 9.85 -20.03
CA VAL A 6 6.34 10.49 -18.84
C VAL A 6 7.82 10.74 -19.09
N ARG A 7 8.24 12.01 -19.10
CA ARG A 7 9.62 12.44 -19.30
C ARG A 7 10.26 12.80 -17.97
N ASP A 8 11.59 12.84 -17.96
CA ASP A 8 12.40 13.33 -16.84
C ASP A 8 12.16 12.56 -15.52
N LEU A 9 11.95 11.25 -15.62
CA LEU A 9 11.93 10.36 -14.46
C LEU A 9 13.35 10.11 -14.00
N ASP A 10 13.59 10.33 -12.71
CA ASP A 10 14.85 10.01 -12.07
C ASP A 10 15.19 8.51 -12.18
N ASP A 11 16.48 8.22 -12.33
CA ASP A 11 17.00 6.87 -12.55
C ASP A 11 16.69 5.94 -11.37
N GLU A 12 16.71 6.44 -10.13
CA GLU A 12 16.34 5.64 -8.96
C GLU A 12 14.86 5.29 -8.99
N THR A 13 14.01 6.23 -9.41
CA THR A 13 12.57 5.97 -9.59
C THR A 13 12.35 4.83 -10.60
N ILE A 14 13.08 4.84 -11.72
CA ILE A 14 13.04 3.77 -12.72
C ILE A 14 13.50 2.43 -12.14
N LYS A 15 14.59 2.41 -11.36
CA LYS A 15 15.10 1.19 -10.70
C LYS A 15 14.08 0.60 -9.74
N HIS A 16 13.47 1.43 -8.90
CA HIS A 16 12.44 1.01 -7.95
C HIS A 16 11.22 0.44 -8.67
N LEU A 17 10.74 1.08 -9.73
CA LEU A 17 9.62 0.59 -10.53
C LEU A 17 9.93 -0.76 -11.20
N LYS A 18 11.14 -0.94 -11.74
CA LYS A 18 11.58 -2.22 -12.31
C LYS A 18 11.65 -3.32 -11.25
N ALA A 19 12.21 -3.04 -10.08
CA ALA A 19 12.27 -3.99 -8.98
C ALA A 19 10.86 -4.39 -8.50
N ARG A 20 9.96 -3.42 -8.39
CA ARG A 20 8.55 -3.65 -8.03
C ARG A 20 7.83 -4.51 -9.07
N ALA A 21 7.99 -4.21 -10.35
CA ALA A 21 7.40 -5.00 -11.45
C ALA A 21 7.87 -6.46 -11.41
N ARG A 22 9.18 -6.69 -11.21
CA ARG A 22 9.75 -8.05 -11.05
C ARG A 22 9.16 -8.79 -9.85
N ARG A 23 9.07 -8.13 -8.69
CA ARG A 23 8.46 -8.72 -7.48
C ARG A 23 7.00 -9.14 -7.70
N ASN A 24 6.27 -8.39 -8.52
CA ASN A 24 4.86 -8.66 -8.82
C ASN A 24 4.67 -9.62 -10.01
N GLY A 25 5.75 -10.09 -10.64
CA GLY A 25 5.68 -10.96 -11.83
C GLY A 25 5.04 -10.27 -13.04
N ARG A 26 5.16 -8.94 -13.15
CA ARG A 26 4.53 -8.13 -14.21
C ARG A 26 5.58 -7.37 -15.03
N SER A 27 5.20 -7.00 -16.25
CA SER A 27 6.02 -6.07 -17.05
C SER A 27 6.01 -4.67 -16.41
N MET A 28 7.04 -3.88 -16.70
CA MET A 28 7.13 -2.49 -16.21
C MET A 28 5.93 -1.65 -16.66
N GLN A 29 5.51 -1.80 -17.91
CA GLN A 29 4.33 -1.10 -18.45
C GLN A 29 3.05 -1.50 -17.72
N SER A 30 2.86 -2.80 -17.45
CA SER A 30 1.70 -3.28 -16.70
C SER A 30 1.70 -2.79 -15.24
N GLU A 31 2.87 -2.71 -14.60
CA GLU A 31 2.98 -2.17 -13.24
C GLU A 31 2.63 -0.68 -13.21
N ILE A 32 3.18 0.12 -14.14
CA ILE A 32 2.89 1.55 -14.25
C ILE A 32 1.41 1.79 -14.53
N LYS A 33 0.82 1.03 -15.46
CA LYS A 33 -0.62 1.08 -15.75
C LYS A 33 -1.44 0.83 -14.48
N ASN A 34 -1.13 -0.21 -13.72
CA ASN A 34 -1.84 -0.51 -12.47
C ASN A 34 -1.69 0.62 -11.44
N ILE A 35 -0.50 1.21 -11.31
CA ILE A 35 -0.26 2.32 -10.38
C ILE A 35 -1.13 3.53 -10.76
N ILE A 36 -1.14 3.90 -12.04
CA ILE A 36 -1.91 5.05 -12.54
C ILE A 36 -3.41 4.79 -12.40
N GLU A 37 -3.91 3.62 -12.81
CA GLU A 37 -5.32 3.27 -12.69
C GLU A 37 -5.78 3.22 -11.23
N ASN A 38 -4.97 2.65 -10.33
CA ASN A 38 -5.29 2.63 -8.90
C ASN A 38 -5.25 4.03 -8.29
N ALA A 39 -4.27 4.85 -8.65
CA ALA A 39 -4.18 6.23 -8.18
C ALA A 39 -5.38 7.07 -8.67
N ALA A 40 -5.78 6.90 -9.93
CA ALA A 40 -6.94 7.57 -10.50
C ALA A 40 -8.27 7.11 -9.89
N ARG A 41 -8.41 5.82 -9.55
CA ARG A 41 -9.58 5.32 -8.81
C ARG A 41 -9.59 5.75 -7.34
N SER A 42 -8.41 5.95 -6.76
CA SER A 42 -8.23 6.26 -5.36
C SER A 42 -8.28 7.78 -5.13
N GLU A 43 -9.23 8.51 -5.73
CA GLU A 43 -9.48 9.94 -5.46
C GLU A 43 -9.72 10.19 -3.95
N SER A 44 -8.60 10.31 -3.24
CA SER A 44 -8.14 11.37 -2.37
C SER A 44 -8.74 11.59 -0.97
N ARG A 45 -9.59 10.72 -0.40
CA ARG A 45 -10.03 10.92 1.00
C ARG A 45 -9.92 9.73 1.95
N ASP A 46 -10.09 8.50 1.49
CA ASP A 46 -10.36 7.43 2.46
C ASP A 46 -9.13 6.87 3.18
N THR A 47 -7.97 6.74 2.54
CA THR A 47 -6.83 6.04 3.18
C THR A 47 -6.12 6.87 4.26
N VAL A 48 -5.95 8.17 4.04
CA VAL A 48 -5.36 9.05 5.07
C VAL A 48 -6.33 9.23 6.24
N ILE A 49 -7.63 9.38 5.97
CA ILE A 49 -8.66 9.48 7.00
C ILE A 49 -8.79 8.16 7.77
N LEU A 50 -8.81 7.01 7.08
CA LEU A 50 -8.87 5.70 7.70
C LEU A 50 -7.63 5.42 8.55
N SER A 51 -6.44 5.73 8.05
CA SER A 51 -5.20 5.54 8.83
C SER A 51 -5.14 6.48 10.04
N ALA A 52 -5.62 7.73 9.92
CA ALA A 52 -5.78 8.63 11.05
C ALA A 52 -6.82 8.12 12.07
N ARG A 53 -7.93 7.54 11.60
CA ARG A 53 -8.96 6.92 12.43
C ARG A 53 -8.42 5.71 13.18
N ILE A 54 -7.69 4.82 12.51
CA ILE A 54 -7.06 3.65 13.12
C ILE A 54 -6.04 4.09 14.18
N ARG A 55 -5.18 5.08 13.87
CA ARG A 55 -4.24 5.65 14.84
C ARG A 55 -4.95 6.23 16.07
N ARG A 56 -6.05 6.95 15.88
CA ARG A 56 -6.87 7.47 16.99
C ARG A 56 -7.51 6.35 17.82
N MET A 57 -8.02 5.29 17.19
CA MET A 57 -8.64 4.17 17.89
C MET A 57 -7.63 3.34 18.70
N LEU A 58 -6.39 3.26 18.23
CA LEU A 58 -5.33 2.49 18.87
C LEU A 58 -4.52 3.31 19.89
N GLY A 59 -4.51 4.64 19.78
CA GLY A 59 -3.86 5.54 20.73
C GLY A 59 -4.61 5.63 22.06
N GLY A 60 -3.93 5.33 23.17
CA GLY A 60 -4.49 5.46 24.53
C GLY A 60 -5.17 4.20 25.08
N ARG A 61 -5.06 3.05 24.41
CA ARG A 61 -5.50 1.75 24.96
C ARG A 61 -4.28 0.93 25.40
N GLU A 62 -4.34 0.35 26.60
CA GLU A 62 -3.45 -0.76 26.94
C GLU A 62 -3.87 -1.96 26.11
N HIS A 63 -3.04 -2.30 25.13
CA HIS A 63 -3.26 -3.48 24.32
C HIS A 63 -2.72 -4.69 25.10
N THR A 64 -3.63 -5.58 25.49
CA THR A 64 -3.25 -6.85 26.12
C THR A 64 -2.35 -7.64 25.19
N ASP A 65 -1.24 -8.15 25.72
CA ASP A 65 -0.34 -9.04 25.00
C ASP A 65 -1.11 -10.16 24.29
N SER A 66 -0.90 -10.27 22.98
CA SER A 66 -1.53 -11.25 22.11
C SER A 66 -1.36 -12.69 22.60
N ALA A 67 -0.25 -13.01 23.28
CA ALA A 67 -0.01 -14.33 23.85
C ALA A 67 -1.02 -14.66 24.97
N LYS A 68 -1.28 -13.69 25.86
CA LYS A 68 -2.26 -13.85 26.95
C LYS A 68 -3.70 -13.91 26.45
N LEU A 69 -3.98 -13.31 25.29
CA LEU A 69 -5.30 -13.33 24.67
C LEU A 69 -5.62 -14.71 24.04
N ALA A 70 -4.62 -15.33 23.39
CA ALA A 70 -4.76 -16.65 22.78
C ALA A 70 -5.00 -17.75 23.83
N GLU A 71 -4.29 -17.67 24.95
CA GLU A 71 -4.45 -18.57 26.11
C GLU A 71 -5.86 -18.50 26.70
N LYS A 72 -6.42 -17.30 26.90
CA LYS A 72 -7.80 -17.13 27.41
C LYS A 72 -8.89 -17.54 26.42
N SER A 73 -8.61 -17.53 25.12
CA SER A 73 -9.58 -17.87 24.08
C SER A 73 -9.68 -19.39 23.79
N GLY A 74 -8.97 -20.24 24.56
CA GLY A 74 -9.03 -21.70 24.40
C GLY A 74 -8.47 -22.20 23.06
N ARG A 75 -7.57 -21.43 22.44
CA ARG A 75 -6.85 -21.82 21.22
C ARG A 75 -5.42 -22.22 21.54
N VAL A 76 -5.27 -23.25 22.38
CA VAL A 76 -4.09 -24.11 22.48
C VAL A 76 -4.56 -25.51 22.81
#